data_AF-A0A7Y3K734-F1
#
_entry.id   AF-A0A7Y3K734-F1
#
_cell.length_a   1.000
_cell.length_b   1.000
_cell.length_c   1.000
_cell.angle_alpha   90.00
_cell.angle_beta   90.00
_cell.angle_gamma   90.00
#
_symmetry.space_group_name_H-M   'P 1'
#
loop_
_entity.id
_entity.type
_entity.pdbx_description
1 polymer ?
#
loop_
_entity_poly.entity_id
_entity_poly.type
_entity_poly.pdbx_seq_one_letter_code
_entity_poly.pdbx_strand_id
1 'polypeptide(L)'
;MAKRTFSKFRSRWWAFCKIERQLKAHLACNTQSLAADLQVDARTVRRYIEFMRDDLGAPIIFDRPSQSYKFSHTTWSMPNVHLSLEELQSLAVAVKSITPTVPAPFAQPLESLLAKLLDALPEDDQMEIRRAQKQIVFLPVPVSSKGSAWVGPLLEAIRGEWTVDMVYFALSRNQETQRRFDPYHLRYFMGTWYVVGYDHLTKHWPVLNLARIRKLTVTEDFYRVRSFDPDIFFKNSFGISVGGTPQKVSIKLTGWNAKTAGERIWPPGFTYKDVGPDEGILTGLIANPADLELWIASCQGDAEMIAEEKSTRRAGAQDG
;
A
#
# COMPACT_ATOMS: atom_id res chain seq x y z
N MET A 1 10.21 -10.41 38.27
CA MET A 1 9.49 -11.14 37.21
C MET A 1 8.02 -10.74 37.23
N ALA A 2 7.62 -9.80 36.37
CA ALA A 2 6.22 -9.36 36.29
C ALA A 2 5.46 -10.26 35.30
N LYS A 3 4.48 -11.01 35.80
CA LYS A 3 3.48 -11.70 34.96
C LYS A 3 2.73 -10.64 34.16
N ARG A 4 2.93 -10.61 32.84
CA ARG A 4 2.10 -9.81 31.92
C ARG A 4 0.70 -10.42 31.87
N THR A 5 -0.22 -9.78 32.58
CA THR A 5 -1.66 -10.04 32.52
C THR A 5 -2.20 -9.62 31.15
N PHE A 6 -2.29 -10.54 30.19
CA PHE A 6 -3.11 -10.34 29.00
C PHE A 6 -4.57 -10.58 29.39
N SER A 7 -5.33 -9.51 29.67
CA SER A 7 -6.77 -9.62 29.89
C SER A 7 -7.50 -8.37 29.42
N LYS A 8 -8.58 -8.61 28.66
CA LYS A 8 -9.71 -7.73 28.31
C LYS A 8 -9.49 -6.63 27.26
N PHE A 9 -9.49 -7.06 25.99
CA PHE A 9 -10.33 -6.39 24.99
C PHE A 9 -10.80 -7.44 23.97
N ARG A 10 -11.90 -8.13 24.27
CA ARG A 10 -12.56 -9.01 23.28
C ARG A 10 -13.44 -8.12 22.40
N SER A 11 -13.23 -8.15 21.09
CA SER A 11 -13.97 -7.30 20.14
C SER A 11 -15.46 -7.67 20.10
N ARG A 12 -16.31 -6.74 19.67
CA ARG A 12 -17.75 -7.00 19.43
C ARG A 12 -17.95 -8.18 18.47
N TRP A 13 -17.09 -8.28 17.45
CA TRP A 13 -17.09 -9.39 16.49
C TRP A 13 -16.94 -10.75 17.16
N TRP A 14 -15.97 -10.88 18.08
CA TRP A 14 -15.78 -12.12 18.84
C TRP A 14 -17.03 -12.47 19.67
N ALA A 15 -17.69 -11.47 20.27
CA ALA A 15 -18.91 -11.69 21.03
C ALA A 15 -20.04 -12.23 20.14
N PHE A 16 -20.20 -11.68 18.94
CA PHE A 16 -21.20 -12.16 17.97
C PHE A 16 -20.92 -13.59 17.52
N CYS A 17 -19.69 -13.93 17.15
CA CYS A 17 -19.31 -15.31 16.78
C CYS A 17 -19.55 -16.30 17.93
N LYS A 18 -19.34 -15.88 19.18
CA LYS A 18 -19.59 -16.73 20.35
C LYS A 18 -21.08 -16.94 20.61
N ILE A 19 -21.89 -15.88 20.50
CA ILE A 19 -23.36 -15.97 20.58
C ILE A 19 -23.88 -16.91 19.49
N GLU A 20 -23.47 -16.70 18.24
CA GLU A 20 -23.84 -17.56 17.11
C GLU A 20 -23.52 -19.04 17.38
N ARG A 21 -22.30 -19.33 17.86
CA ARG A 21 -21.88 -20.70 18.18
C ARG A 21 -22.77 -21.36 19.24
N GLN A 22 -23.13 -20.63 20.30
CA GLN A 22 -24.00 -21.16 21.34
C GLN A 22 -25.43 -21.39 20.86
N LEU A 23 -25.95 -20.47 20.03
CA LEU A 23 -27.27 -20.62 19.41
C LEU A 23 -27.30 -21.81 18.44
N LYS A 24 -26.25 -22.04 17.64
CA LYS A 24 -26.11 -23.22 16.77
C LYS A 24 -25.98 -24.53 17.54
N ALA A 25 -25.32 -24.50 18.70
CA ALA A 25 -25.18 -25.67 19.57
C ALA A 25 -26.44 -25.98 20.40
N HIS A 26 -27.54 -25.24 20.20
CA HIS A 26 -28.80 -25.37 20.97
C HIS A 26 -28.62 -25.31 22.49
N LEU A 27 -27.61 -24.57 22.97
CA LEU A 27 -27.40 -24.34 24.39
C LEU A 27 -28.47 -23.40 24.95
N ALA A 28 -28.76 -23.48 26.26
CA ALA A 28 -29.66 -22.56 26.94
C ALA A 28 -29.07 -21.14 26.98
N CYS A 29 -29.36 -20.35 25.93
CA CYS A 29 -28.83 -19.01 25.72
C CYS A 29 -29.77 -17.96 26.31
N ASN A 30 -29.84 -17.83 27.64
CA ASN A 30 -30.54 -16.72 28.27
C ASN A 30 -29.62 -15.50 28.43
N THR A 31 -30.18 -14.34 28.74
CA THR A 31 -29.41 -13.08 28.81
C THR A 31 -28.31 -13.16 29.87
N GLN A 32 -28.56 -13.85 30.98
CA GLN A 32 -27.64 -13.99 32.10
C GLN A 32 -26.50 -14.97 31.78
N SER A 33 -26.79 -16.10 31.11
CA SER A 33 -25.78 -17.08 30.71
C SER A 33 -24.81 -16.49 29.68
N LEU A 34 -25.33 -15.78 28.69
CA LEU A 34 -24.53 -15.04 27.72
C LEU A 34 -23.69 -13.93 28.38
N ALA A 35 -24.26 -13.19 29.33
CA ALA A 35 -23.55 -12.11 30.04
C ALA A 35 -22.35 -12.66 30.84
N ALA A 36 -22.56 -13.76 31.57
CA ALA A 36 -21.51 -14.42 32.33
C ALA A 36 -20.38 -14.94 31.42
N ASP A 37 -20.73 -15.62 30.34
CA ASP A 37 -19.76 -16.26 29.44
C ASP A 37 -18.99 -15.25 28.55
N LEU A 38 -19.63 -14.14 28.20
CA LEU A 38 -19.00 -13.03 27.49
C LEU A 38 -18.26 -12.06 28.43
N GLN A 39 -18.48 -12.17 29.74
CA GLN A 39 -18.00 -11.24 30.77
C GLN A 39 -18.42 -9.77 30.51
N VAL A 40 -19.69 -9.59 30.15
CA VAL A 40 -20.32 -8.27 29.92
C VAL A 40 -21.62 -8.16 30.70
N ASP A 41 -22.19 -6.97 30.80
CA ASP A 41 -23.49 -6.77 31.46
C ASP A 41 -24.67 -7.23 30.57
N ALA A 42 -25.82 -7.46 31.20
CA ALA A 42 -27.03 -7.93 30.53
C ALA A 42 -27.61 -6.92 29.52
N ARG A 43 -27.36 -5.61 29.67
CA ARG A 43 -27.79 -4.59 28.70
C ARG A 43 -26.95 -4.67 27.43
N THR A 44 -25.65 -4.93 27.57
CA THR A 44 -24.73 -5.16 26.44
C THR A 44 -25.11 -6.41 25.65
N VAL A 45 -25.47 -7.51 26.33
CA VAL A 45 -25.99 -8.73 25.64
C VAL A 45 -27.25 -8.42 24.83
N ARG A 46 -28.23 -7.72 25.41
CA ARG A 46 -29.46 -7.35 24.69
C ARG A 46 -29.15 -6.53 23.44
N ARG A 47 -28.27 -5.53 23.55
CA ARG A 47 -27.79 -4.75 22.40
C ARG A 47 -27.09 -5.60 21.34
N TYR A 48 -26.34 -6.63 21.75
CA TYR A 48 -25.70 -7.55 20.80
C TYR A 48 -26.73 -8.41 20.07
N ILE A 49 -27.73 -8.94 20.77
CA ILE A 49 -28.82 -9.71 20.16
C ILE A 49 -29.66 -8.85 19.22
N GLU A 50 -30.04 -7.64 19.64
CA GLU A 50 -30.74 -6.65 18.81
C GLU A 50 -29.94 -6.35 17.54
N PHE A 51 -28.65 -6.03 17.67
CA PHE A 51 -27.79 -5.78 16.51
C PHE A 51 -27.68 -6.99 15.57
N MET A 52 -27.47 -8.19 16.11
CA MET A 52 -27.40 -9.40 15.30
C MET A 52 -28.74 -9.65 14.57
N ARG A 53 -29.88 -9.46 15.23
CA ARG A 53 -31.21 -9.68 14.65
C ARG A 53 -31.59 -8.61 13.62
N ASP A 54 -31.46 -7.35 14.00
CA ASP A 54 -32.04 -6.21 13.28
C ASP A 54 -31.08 -5.65 12.21
N ASP A 55 -29.77 -5.60 12.49
CA ASP A 55 -28.76 -5.09 11.55
C ASP A 55 -28.10 -6.19 10.68
N LEU A 56 -27.88 -7.39 11.23
CA LEU A 56 -27.23 -8.51 10.51
C LEU A 56 -28.22 -9.55 9.95
N GLY A 57 -29.52 -9.34 10.17
CA GLY A 57 -30.57 -10.24 9.70
C GLY A 57 -30.53 -11.64 10.32
N ALA A 58 -29.94 -11.78 11.53
CA ALA A 58 -29.90 -13.07 12.21
C ALA A 58 -31.30 -13.51 12.62
N PRO A 59 -31.69 -14.78 12.39
CA PRO A 59 -33.02 -15.29 12.68
C PRO A 59 -33.20 -15.59 14.18
N ILE A 60 -32.84 -14.66 15.06
CA ILE A 60 -32.89 -14.84 16.52
C ILE A 60 -34.31 -14.57 17.02
N ILE A 61 -34.90 -15.58 17.66
CA ILE A 61 -36.18 -15.49 18.37
C ILE A 61 -35.97 -15.70 19.87
N PHE A 62 -36.85 -15.13 20.69
CA PHE A 62 -36.88 -15.38 22.12
C PHE A 62 -37.97 -16.41 22.46
N ASP A 63 -37.55 -17.58 22.94
CA ASP A 63 -38.42 -18.67 23.33
C ASP A 63 -38.89 -18.48 24.78
N ARG A 64 -40.13 -18.01 24.95
CA ARG A 64 -40.69 -17.65 26.26
C ARG A 64 -40.73 -18.83 27.26
N PRO A 65 -41.14 -20.06 26.88
CA PRO A 65 -41.10 -21.21 27.78
C PRO A 65 -39.72 -21.53 28.36
N SER A 66 -38.66 -21.47 27.54
CA SER A 66 -37.29 -21.74 27.99
C SER A 66 -36.51 -20.50 28.45
N GLN A 67 -37.13 -19.31 28.37
CA GLN A 67 -36.50 -18.02 28.67
C GLN A 67 -35.15 -17.82 27.96
N SER A 68 -35.02 -18.32 26.72
CA SER A 68 -33.75 -18.33 25.99
C SER A 68 -33.87 -17.85 24.55
N TYR A 69 -32.78 -17.31 24.01
CA TYR A 69 -32.65 -16.99 22.59
C TYR A 69 -32.37 -18.26 21.78
N LYS A 70 -32.97 -18.36 20.60
CA LYS A 70 -32.77 -19.47 19.65
C LYS A 70 -32.74 -18.94 18.22
N PHE A 71 -32.10 -19.66 17.31
CA PHE A 71 -32.31 -19.43 15.88
C PHE A 71 -33.61 -20.08 15.42
N SER A 72 -34.44 -19.37 14.65
CA SER A 72 -35.63 -19.94 14.02
C SER A 72 -35.26 -20.89 12.87
N HIS A 73 -34.08 -20.73 12.27
CA HIS A 73 -33.44 -21.67 11.35
C HIS A 73 -31.91 -21.56 11.42
N THR A 74 -31.19 -22.64 11.20
CA THR A 74 -29.74 -22.75 11.44
C THR A 74 -28.85 -22.40 10.24
N THR A 75 -29.44 -22.04 9.10
CA THR A 75 -28.71 -21.70 7.87
C THR A 75 -28.03 -20.32 7.92
N TRP A 76 -28.42 -19.45 8.85
CA TRP A 76 -27.76 -18.17 9.03
C TRP A 76 -26.39 -18.34 9.70
N SER A 77 -25.42 -17.58 9.22
CA SER A 77 -24.12 -17.40 9.86
C SER A 77 -23.76 -15.94 9.88
N MET A 78 -22.90 -15.54 10.83
CA MET A 78 -22.29 -14.21 10.76
C MET A 78 -21.70 -13.98 9.36
N PRO A 79 -21.85 -12.77 8.77
CA PRO A 79 -21.20 -12.43 7.51
C PRO A 79 -19.69 -12.62 7.66
N ASN A 80 -19.15 -13.75 7.21
CA ASN A 80 -17.74 -14.06 7.39
C ASN A 80 -17.00 -13.79 6.09
N VAL A 81 -15.86 -13.12 6.19
CA VAL A 81 -14.85 -13.20 5.13
C VAL A 81 -14.19 -14.55 5.29
N HIS A 82 -14.58 -15.50 4.44
CA HIS A 82 -13.90 -16.78 4.33
C HIS A 82 -12.65 -16.58 3.49
N LEU A 83 -11.48 -16.60 4.13
CA LEU A 83 -10.20 -16.65 3.42
C LEU A 83 -9.81 -18.11 3.24
N SER A 84 -9.52 -18.51 2.01
CA SER A 84 -8.91 -19.80 1.74
C SER A 84 -7.47 -19.85 2.26
N LEU A 85 -6.93 -21.06 2.40
CA LEU A 85 -5.52 -21.23 2.77
C LEU A 85 -4.60 -20.55 1.72
N GLU A 86 -4.95 -20.64 0.44
CA GLU A 86 -4.22 -20.01 -0.67
C GLU A 86 -4.24 -18.48 -0.60
N GLU A 87 -5.37 -17.88 -0.23
CA GLU A 87 -5.49 -16.42 -0.03
C GLU A 87 -4.65 -15.95 1.16
N LEU A 88 -4.63 -16.73 2.25
CA LEU A 88 -3.81 -16.44 3.42
C LEU A 88 -2.32 -16.62 3.14
N GLN A 89 -1.93 -17.64 2.39
CA GLN A 89 -0.55 -17.82 1.91
C GLN A 89 -0.13 -16.63 1.03
N SER A 90 -0.97 -16.24 0.07
CA SER A 90 -0.72 -15.10 -0.82
C SER A 90 -0.55 -13.79 -0.04
N LEU A 91 -1.44 -13.55 0.93
CA LEU A 91 -1.34 -12.41 1.83
C LEU A 91 -0.03 -12.46 2.64
N ALA A 92 0.31 -13.61 3.21
CA ALA A 92 1.52 -13.79 4.00
C ALA A 92 2.79 -13.52 3.18
N VAL A 93 2.80 -13.91 1.90
CA VAL A 93 3.90 -13.62 0.95
C VAL A 93 3.94 -12.13 0.61
N ALA A 94 2.79 -11.50 0.36
CA ALA A 94 2.71 -10.05 0.08
C ALA A 94 3.17 -9.20 1.27
N VAL A 95 2.78 -9.55 2.49
CA VAL A 95 3.27 -8.88 3.70
C VAL A 95 4.79 -9.03 3.81
N LYS A 96 5.32 -10.24 3.61
CA LYS A 96 6.77 -10.47 3.64
C LYS A 96 7.53 -9.62 2.60
N SER A 97 6.96 -9.42 1.41
CA SER A 97 7.61 -8.65 0.34
C SER A 97 7.62 -7.14 0.61
N ILE A 98 6.55 -6.60 1.20
CA ILE A 98 6.36 -5.15 1.35
C ILE A 98 6.91 -4.59 2.67
N THR A 99 6.82 -5.34 3.77
CA THR A 99 7.23 -4.89 5.11
C THR A 99 8.66 -4.33 5.19
N PRO A 100 9.69 -4.91 4.52
CA PRO A 100 11.03 -4.33 4.55
C PRO A 100 11.16 -2.94 3.92
N THR A 101 10.17 -2.54 3.11
CA THR A 101 10.21 -1.32 2.29
C THR A 101 9.31 -0.20 2.82
N VAL A 102 8.31 -0.54 3.63
CA VAL A 102 7.34 0.42 4.15
C VAL A 102 7.70 0.93 5.55
N PRO A 103 7.35 2.19 5.88
CA PRO A 103 7.57 2.76 7.22
C PRO A 103 6.85 1.98 8.32
N ALA A 104 7.41 2.03 9.54
CA ALA A 104 6.86 1.34 10.72
C ALA A 104 5.35 1.58 10.97
N PRO A 105 4.79 2.80 10.78
CA PRO A 105 3.35 3.03 10.92
C PRO A 105 2.45 2.18 10.00
N PHE A 106 2.98 1.65 8.90
CA PHE A 106 2.26 0.76 7.98
C PHE A 106 2.67 -0.71 8.14
N ALA A 107 3.97 -0.95 8.36
CA ALA A 107 4.51 -2.28 8.55
C ALA A 107 3.91 -2.97 9.79
N GLN A 108 3.89 -2.30 10.94
CA GLN A 108 3.48 -2.91 12.21
C GLN A 108 1.99 -3.32 12.23
N PRO A 109 1.03 -2.48 11.78
CA PRO A 109 -0.36 -2.91 11.69
C PRO A 109 -0.56 -4.09 10.73
N LEU A 110 0.19 -4.12 9.62
CA LEU A 110 0.11 -5.17 8.62
C LEU A 110 0.63 -6.51 9.17
N GLU A 111 1.79 -6.50 9.83
CA GLU A 111 2.33 -7.67 10.54
C GLU A 111 1.39 -8.14 11.66
N SER A 112 0.81 -7.21 12.42
CA SER A 112 -0.14 -7.52 13.48
C SER A 112 -1.43 -8.14 12.93
N LEU A 113 -1.94 -7.64 11.80
CA LEU A 113 -3.09 -8.21 11.11
C LEU A 113 -2.78 -9.65 10.67
N LEU A 114 -1.66 -9.87 9.99
CA LEU A 114 -1.26 -11.19 9.56
C LEU A 114 -1.11 -12.16 10.75
N ALA A 115 -0.45 -11.73 11.84
CA ALA A 115 -0.31 -12.55 13.04
C ALA A 115 -1.67 -12.99 13.60
N LYS A 116 -2.63 -12.07 13.71
CA LYS A 116 -4.00 -12.39 14.19
C LYS A 116 -4.73 -13.38 13.29
N LEU A 117 -4.52 -13.29 11.98
CA LEU A 117 -5.12 -14.22 11.02
C LEU A 117 -4.50 -15.61 11.15
N LEU A 118 -3.17 -15.70 11.26
CA LEU A 118 -2.49 -16.98 11.43
C LEU A 118 -2.83 -17.64 12.78
N ASP A 119 -2.90 -16.87 13.87
CA ASP A 119 -3.25 -17.38 15.20
C ASP A 119 -4.68 -17.95 15.27
N ALA A 120 -5.55 -17.63 14.30
CA ALA A 120 -6.91 -18.15 14.21
C ALA A 120 -7.00 -19.51 13.49
N LEU A 121 -5.91 -19.97 12.86
CA LEU A 121 -5.86 -21.22 12.10
C LEU A 121 -5.42 -22.41 12.96
N PRO A 122 -5.77 -23.65 12.57
CA PRO A 122 -5.12 -24.86 13.06
C PRO A 122 -3.59 -24.82 12.93
N GLU A 123 -2.89 -25.52 13.81
CA GLU A 123 -1.42 -25.50 13.88
C GLU A 123 -0.76 -25.99 12.58
N ASP A 124 -1.33 -27.01 11.93
CA ASP A 124 -0.84 -27.54 10.65
C ASP A 124 -0.87 -26.49 9.54
N ASP A 125 -1.97 -25.77 9.39
CA ASP A 125 -2.14 -24.69 8.40
C ASP A 125 -1.16 -23.54 8.67
N GLN A 126 -0.95 -23.17 9.94
CA GLN A 126 0.05 -22.17 10.31
C GLN A 126 1.46 -22.60 9.90
N MET A 127 1.80 -23.87 10.13
CA MET A 127 3.10 -24.41 9.76
C MET A 127 3.29 -24.43 8.25
N GLU A 128 2.26 -24.78 7.49
CA GLU A 128 2.29 -24.76 6.02
C GLU A 128 2.56 -23.35 5.49
N ILE A 129 1.82 -22.35 5.95
CA ILE A 129 2.02 -20.95 5.55
C ILE A 129 3.44 -20.48 5.89
N ARG A 130 3.92 -20.76 7.11
CA ARG A 130 5.28 -20.37 7.53
C ARG A 130 6.36 -21.07 6.70
N ARG A 131 6.15 -22.33 6.28
CA ARG A 131 7.06 -23.05 5.38
C ARG A 131 7.11 -22.41 4.01
N ALA A 132 5.95 -22.10 3.42
CA ALA A 132 5.87 -21.40 2.14
C ALA A 132 6.60 -20.04 2.20
N GLN A 133 6.37 -19.26 3.26
CA GLN A 133 7.09 -18.00 3.46
C GLN A 133 8.60 -18.19 3.54
N LYS A 134 9.11 -19.25 4.19
CA LYS A 134 10.56 -19.50 4.33
C LYS A 134 11.23 -19.89 3.00
N GLN A 135 10.48 -20.48 2.06
CA GLN A 135 11.00 -20.90 0.76
C GLN A 135 11.19 -19.74 -0.23
N ILE A 136 10.59 -18.57 0.05
CA ILE A 136 10.68 -17.39 -0.83
C ILE A 136 11.59 -16.34 -0.19
N VAL A 137 12.61 -15.88 -0.91
CA VAL A 137 13.47 -14.77 -0.47
C VAL A 137 13.18 -13.55 -1.33
N PHE A 138 12.79 -12.45 -0.68
CA PHE A 138 12.71 -11.14 -1.32
C PHE A 138 14.02 -10.41 -1.07
N LEU A 139 14.69 -9.99 -2.14
CA LEU A 139 15.85 -9.12 -2.07
C LEU A 139 15.36 -7.68 -2.22
N PRO A 140 15.23 -6.90 -1.12
CA PRO A 140 14.78 -5.53 -1.23
C PRO A 140 15.85 -4.67 -1.90
N VAL A 141 15.42 -3.66 -2.65
CA VAL A 141 16.29 -2.53 -3.01
C VAL A 141 16.79 -1.83 -1.75
N PRO A 142 17.96 -1.16 -1.77
CA PRO A 142 18.40 -0.34 -0.65
C PRO A 142 17.32 0.64 -0.21
N VAL A 143 16.85 0.54 1.03
CA VAL A 143 15.82 1.42 1.60
C VAL A 143 16.49 2.53 2.40
N SER A 144 15.97 3.74 2.28
CA SER A 144 16.47 4.87 3.07
C SER A 144 16.22 4.65 4.56
N SER A 145 17.27 4.77 5.37
CA SER A 145 17.17 4.72 6.83
C SER A 145 16.60 6.00 7.44
N LYS A 146 16.30 7.01 6.61
CA LYS A 146 15.84 8.34 7.04
C LYS A 146 14.50 8.69 6.39
N GLY A 147 13.79 9.63 7.00
CA GLY A 147 12.57 10.21 6.45
C GLY A 147 11.29 9.42 6.68
N SER A 148 11.36 8.13 7.01
CA SER A 148 10.18 7.30 7.33
C SER A 148 9.33 7.85 8.48
N ALA A 149 9.96 8.50 9.46
CA ALA A 149 9.27 9.16 10.57
C ALA A 149 8.36 10.31 10.13
N TRP A 150 8.63 10.93 8.97
CA TRP A 150 7.84 12.05 8.45
C TRP A 150 6.60 11.60 7.67
N VAL A 151 6.50 10.31 7.31
CA VAL A 151 5.37 9.79 6.52
C VAL A 151 4.05 9.94 7.27
N GLY A 152 3.99 9.59 8.56
CA GLY A 152 2.78 9.73 9.38
C GLY A 152 2.29 11.18 9.46
N PRO A 153 3.12 12.15 9.93
CA PRO A 153 2.74 13.56 9.99
C PRO A 153 2.35 14.16 8.63
N LEU A 154 3.04 13.80 7.54
CA LEU A 154 2.69 14.28 6.20
C LEU A 154 1.36 13.71 5.71
N LEU A 155 1.06 12.44 5.99
CA LEU A 155 -0.25 11.86 5.65
C LEU A 155 -1.41 12.48 6.43
N GLU A 156 -1.15 12.82 7.69
CA GLU A 156 -2.11 13.57 8.50
C GLU A 156 -2.35 14.96 7.91
N ALA A 157 -1.28 15.69 7.57
CA ALA A 157 -1.37 16.99 6.94
C ALA A 157 -2.08 16.96 5.57
N ILE A 158 -1.77 15.96 4.72
CA ILE A 158 -2.45 15.77 3.42
C ILE A 158 -3.96 15.55 3.63
N ARG A 159 -4.35 14.72 4.61
CA ARG A 159 -5.76 14.41 4.88
C ARG A 159 -6.52 15.57 5.50
N GLY A 160 -5.85 16.35 6.34
CA GLY A 160 -6.39 17.55 6.98
C GLY A 160 -6.31 18.80 6.12
N GLU A 161 -5.69 18.72 4.93
CA GLU A 161 -5.40 19.87 4.06
C GLU A 161 -4.58 20.96 4.78
N TRP A 162 -3.67 20.54 5.64
CA TRP A 162 -2.83 21.42 6.47
C TRP A 162 -1.49 21.74 5.81
N THR A 163 -1.14 23.01 5.82
CA THR A 163 0.20 23.48 5.49
C THR A 163 1.19 22.97 6.55
N VAL A 164 2.41 22.65 6.11
CA VAL A 164 3.51 22.27 6.99
C VAL A 164 4.66 23.26 6.85
N ASP A 165 5.31 23.55 7.96
CA ASP A 165 6.60 24.23 7.98
C ASP A 165 7.72 23.19 8.11
N MET A 166 8.74 23.28 7.25
CA MET A 166 9.86 22.36 7.28
C MET A 166 11.21 23.04 7.13
N VAL A 167 12.21 22.47 7.80
CA VAL A 167 13.62 22.72 7.51
C VAL A 167 14.10 21.62 6.58
N TYR A 168 14.47 22.00 5.35
CA TYR A 168 14.83 21.06 4.29
C TYR A 168 16.27 21.28 3.80
N PHE A 169 17.05 20.22 3.75
CA PHE A 169 18.41 20.22 3.22
C PHE A 169 18.41 20.08 1.70
N ALA A 170 18.70 21.17 0.99
CA ALA A 170 18.77 21.21 -0.46
C ALA A 170 20.14 20.74 -0.95
N LEU A 171 20.23 19.47 -1.38
CA LEU A 171 21.49 18.86 -1.81
C LEU A 171 22.22 19.66 -2.90
N SER A 172 21.50 20.18 -3.89
CA SER A 172 22.08 20.94 -5.01
C SER A 172 22.77 22.24 -4.61
N ARG A 173 22.40 22.81 -3.47
CA ARG A 173 22.98 24.07 -2.95
C ARG A 173 23.78 23.87 -1.67
N ASN A 174 23.85 22.63 -1.18
CA ASN A 174 24.48 22.28 0.08
C ASN A 174 24.06 23.19 1.27
N GLN A 175 22.78 23.53 1.35
CA GLN A 175 22.26 24.44 2.37
C GLN A 175 20.92 23.98 2.93
N GLU A 176 20.59 24.42 4.14
CA GLU A 176 19.25 24.30 4.70
C GLU A 176 18.37 25.46 4.24
N THR A 177 17.10 25.16 4.03
CA THR A 177 16.07 26.13 3.64
C THR A 177 14.85 25.92 4.52
N GLN A 178 14.23 27.01 4.95
CA GLN A 178 12.92 26.97 5.59
C GLN A 178 11.84 27.06 4.51
N ARG A 179 10.86 26.18 4.56
CA ARG A 179 9.80 26.09 3.58
C ARG A 179 8.46 25.99 4.28
N ARG A 180 7.54 26.82 3.83
CA ARG A 180 6.12 26.64 4.06
C ARG A 180 5.57 25.89 2.86
N PHE A 181 4.91 24.77 3.10
CA PHE A 181 4.65 23.77 2.07
C PHE A 181 3.26 23.16 2.26
N ASP A 182 2.50 23.07 1.19
CA ASP A 182 1.19 22.42 1.18
C ASP A 182 1.41 21.01 0.61
N PRO A 183 1.42 19.93 1.43
CA PRO A 183 1.67 18.59 0.95
C PRO A 183 0.42 17.99 0.29
N TYR A 184 0.55 17.37 -0.89
CA TYR A 184 -0.59 16.79 -1.62
C TYR A 184 -0.51 15.28 -1.73
N HIS A 185 0.68 14.71 -1.93
CA HIS A 185 0.81 13.27 -2.14
C HIS A 185 2.17 12.75 -1.70
N LEU A 186 2.20 11.50 -1.25
CA LEU A 186 3.43 10.78 -0.95
C LEU A 186 3.70 9.75 -2.04
N ARG A 187 4.95 9.68 -2.49
CA ARG A 187 5.40 8.68 -3.46
C ARG A 187 6.57 7.89 -2.91
N TYR A 188 6.53 6.57 -3.07
CA TYR A 188 7.67 5.69 -2.79
C TYR A 188 8.36 5.32 -4.11
N PHE A 189 9.66 5.56 -4.20
CA PHE A 189 10.45 5.26 -5.40
C PHE A 189 11.87 4.85 -5.01
N MET A 190 12.35 3.73 -5.55
CA MET A 190 13.70 3.18 -5.33
C MET A 190 14.17 3.28 -3.87
N GLY A 191 13.40 2.71 -2.94
CA GLY A 191 13.82 2.68 -1.54
C GLY A 191 13.52 3.93 -0.73
N THR A 192 12.98 4.98 -1.34
CA THR A 192 12.90 6.31 -0.70
C THR A 192 11.51 6.92 -0.82
N TRP A 193 11.08 7.60 0.24
CA TRP A 193 9.84 8.37 0.25
C TRP A 193 10.05 9.80 -0.21
N TYR A 194 9.08 10.28 -0.97
CA TYR A 194 8.99 11.64 -1.48
C TYR A 194 7.63 12.24 -1.16
N VAL A 195 7.59 13.56 -0.96
CA VAL A 195 6.34 14.34 -0.90
C VAL A 195 6.29 15.29 -2.07
N VAL A 196 5.16 15.32 -2.75
CA VAL A 196 4.83 16.34 -3.75
C VAL A 196 3.78 17.26 -3.16
N GLY A 197 3.89 18.54 -3.47
CA GLY A 197 3.04 19.57 -2.92
C GLY A 197 3.46 20.95 -3.39
N TYR A 198 2.69 21.97 -3.01
CA TYR A 198 2.98 23.34 -3.39
C TYR A 198 3.96 23.98 -2.41
N ASP A 199 5.09 24.44 -2.92
CA ASP A 199 6.10 25.12 -2.13
C ASP A 199 5.93 26.64 -2.25
N HIS A 200 5.59 27.30 -1.14
CA HIS A 200 5.37 28.74 -1.10
C HIS A 200 6.66 29.54 -1.33
N LEU A 201 7.82 28.95 -1.04
CA LEU A 201 9.12 29.59 -1.29
C LEU A 201 9.42 29.70 -2.78
N THR A 202 9.24 28.60 -3.52
CA THR A 202 9.57 28.55 -4.96
C THR A 202 8.38 28.84 -5.87
N LYS A 203 7.15 28.84 -5.33
CA LYS A 203 5.88 28.92 -6.08
C LYS A 203 5.72 27.81 -7.12
N HIS A 204 6.31 26.65 -6.88
CA HIS A 204 6.28 25.48 -7.76
C HIS A 204 5.80 24.24 -7.00
N TRP A 205 5.70 23.11 -7.71
CA TRP A 205 5.29 21.81 -7.17
C TRP A 205 6.47 20.84 -7.09
N PRO A 206 7.43 21.03 -6.18
CA PRO A 206 8.60 20.15 -6.12
C PRO A 206 8.23 18.77 -5.57
N VAL A 207 9.02 17.77 -5.98
CA VAL A 207 9.05 16.44 -5.38
C VAL A 207 10.23 16.39 -4.40
N LEU A 208 9.94 16.42 -3.10
CA LEU A 208 10.93 16.55 -2.03
C LEU A 208 11.21 15.19 -1.37
N ASN A 209 12.48 14.87 -1.17
CA ASN A 209 12.93 13.61 -0.57
C ASN A 209 12.82 13.70 0.95
N LEU A 210 12.04 12.83 1.59
CA LEU A 210 11.79 12.87 3.04
C LEU A 210 13.07 12.66 3.86
N ALA A 211 14.07 11.95 3.34
CA ALA A 211 15.35 11.75 4.02
C ALA A 211 16.15 13.05 4.20
N ARG A 212 15.76 14.13 3.50
CA ARG A 212 16.39 15.46 3.56
C ARG A 212 15.63 16.45 4.43
N ILE A 213 14.49 16.07 5.01
CA ILE A 213 13.77 16.87 6.00
C ILE A 213 14.49 16.77 7.35
N ARG A 214 14.88 17.92 7.90
CA ARG A 214 15.55 18.05 9.20
C ARG A 214 14.56 18.26 10.34
N LYS A 215 13.53 19.05 10.07
CA LYS A 215 12.43 19.35 10.99
C LYS A 215 11.15 19.51 10.18
N LEU A 216 10.04 19.03 10.73
CA LEU A 216 8.71 19.18 10.17
C LEU A 216 7.77 19.59 11.31
N THR A 217 6.88 20.54 11.03
CA THR A 217 5.82 20.96 11.94
C THR A 217 4.54 21.10 11.13
N VAL A 218 3.53 20.33 11.50
CA VAL A 218 2.18 20.47 10.95
C VAL A 218 1.58 21.73 11.56
N THR A 219 1.10 22.64 10.73
CA THR A 219 0.51 23.91 11.18
C THR A 219 -1.00 23.78 11.33
N GLU A 220 -1.64 24.79 11.91
CA GLU A 220 -3.11 24.91 11.93
C GLU A 220 -3.65 25.60 10.66
N ASP A 221 -2.77 26.03 9.76
CA ASP A 221 -3.15 26.71 8.54
C ASP A 221 -3.59 25.70 7.48
N PHE A 222 -4.77 25.94 6.92
CA PHE A 222 -5.32 25.12 5.84
C PHE A 222 -4.95 25.74 4.49
N TYR A 223 -4.67 24.91 3.49
CA TYR A 223 -4.57 25.36 2.10
C TYR A 223 -5.80 24.93 1.33
N ARG A 224 -6.21 25.76 0.36
CA ARG A 224 -7.27 25.37 -0.57
C ARG A 224 -6.70 24.34 -1.54
N VAL A 225 -7.25 23.13 -1.51
CA VAL A 225 -6.88 22.07 -2.45
C VAL A 225 -7.05 22.56 -3.89
N ARG A 226 -5.93 22.59 -4.60
CA ARG A 226 -5.91 22.76 -6.04
C ARG A 226 -6.18 21.40 -6.68
N SER A 227 -6.77 21.40 -7.87
CA SER A 227 -6.92 20.16 -8.63
C SER A 227 -5.54 19.54 -8.85
N PHE A 228 -5.28 18.41 -8.19
CA PHE A 228 -4.04 17.66 -8.28
C PHE A 228 -4.39 16.19 -8.39
N ASP A 229 -3.88 15.55 -9.45
CA ASP A 229 -4.01 14.13 -9.68
C ASP A 229 -2.60 13.55 -9.82
N PRO A 230 -2.17 12.64 -8.93
CA PRO A 230 -0.82 12.07 -8.98
C PRO A 230 -0.57 11.30 -10.27
N ASP A 231 -1.57 10.61 -10.84
CA ASP A 231 -1.40 9.83 -12.07
C ASP A 231 -1.19 10.76 -13.27
N ILE A 232 -1.89 11.90 -13.31
CA ILE A 232 -1.67 12.94 -14.32
C ILE A 232 -0.30 13.61 -14.12
N PHE A 233 0.04 13.98 -12.89
CA PHE A 233 1.28 14.68 -12.56
C PHE A 233 2.52 13.87 -12.92
N PHE A 234 2.45 12.55 -12.78
CA PHE A 234 3.55 11.63 -13.02
C PHE A 234 3.46 10.83 -14.33
N LYS A 235 2.43 11.05 -15.15
CA LYS A 235 2.13 10.26 -16.37
C LYS A 235 3.34 10.01 -17.29
N ASN A 236 4.22 11.00 -17.43
CA ASN A 236 5.41 10.95 -18.31
C ASN A 236 6.72 10.98 -17.50
N SER A 237 6.70 10.45 -16.28
CA SER A 237 7.90 10.31 -15.45
C SER A 237 8.28 8.84 -15.34
N PHE A 238 9.57 8.54 -15.53
CA PHE A 238 10.11 7.21 -15.25
C PHE A 238 10.22 6.94 -13.74
N GLY A 239 10.27 8.00 -12.92
CA GLY A 239 10.43 7.91 -11.47
C GLY A 239 9.81 9.10 -10.73
N ILE A 240 10.65 9.93 -10.11
CA ILE A 240 10.25 11.11 -9.32
C ILE A 240 10.52 12.43 -10.03
N SER A 241 11.28 12.38 -11.13
CA SER A 241 11.68 13.53 -11.94
C SER A 241 10.53 13.93 -12.84
N VAL A 242 10.03 15.15 -12.63
CA VAL A 242 8.86 15.72 -13.31
C VAL A 242 9.22 17.06 -13.95
N GLY A 243 8.26 17.60 -14.70
CA GLY A 243 8.45 18.81 -15.48
C GLY A 243 9.12 18.53 -16.82
N GLY A 244 9.19 19.56 -17.66
CA GLY A 244 9.62 19.45 -19.05
C GLY A 244 8.47 19.12 -20.02
N THR A 245 8.78 19.17 -21.30
CA THR A 245 7.85 18.81 -22.37
C THR A 245 8.00 17.32 -22.63
N PRO A 246 6.94 16.50 -22.59
CA PRO A 246 7.03 15.08 -22.93
C PRO A 246 7.64 14.86 -24.31
N GLN A 247 8.67 14.03 -24.38
CA GLN A 247 9.37 13.66 -25.60
C GLN A 247 9.36 12.15 -25.75
N LYS A 248 9.28 11.67 -26.98
CA LYS A 248 9.44 10.27 -27.28
C LYS A 248 10.92 9.93 -27.22
N VAL A 249 11.25 8.89 -26.48
CA VAL A 249 12.61 8.38 -26.32
C VAL A 249 12.66 6.93 -26.78
N SER A 250 13.75 6.61 -27.46
CA SER A 250 14.08 5.25 -27.88
C SER A 250 15.40 4.88 -27.23
N ILE A 251 15.45 3.71 -26.61
CA ILE A 251 16.63 3.20 -25.93
C ILE A 251 17.03 1.92 -26.65
N LYS A 252 18.21 1.95 -27.27
CA LYS A 252 18.83 0.74 -27.80
C LYS A 252 19.36 -0.06 -26.62
N LEU A 253 18.89 -1.29 -26.50
CA LEU A 253 19.39 -2.27 -25.56
C LEU A 253 20.28 -3.26 -26.33
N THR A 254 21.38 -3.66 -25.72
CA THR A 254 22.29 -4.66 -26.26
C THR A 254 22.54 -5.79 -25.27
N GLY A 255 23.12 -6.89 -25.74
CA GLY A 255 23.67 -7.95 -24.91
C GLY A 255 22.65 -8.54 -23.92
N TRP A 256 23.00 -8.60 -22.64
CA TRP A 256 22.16 -9.20 -21.61
C TRP A 256 20.84 -8.44 -21.40
N ASN A 257 20.87 -7.11 -21.49
CA ASN A 257 19.66 -6.31 -21.31
C ASN A 257 18.68 -6.47 -22.47
N ALA A 258 19.16 -6.61 -23.71
CA ALA A 258 18.28 -6.93 -24.84
C ALA A 258 17.61 -8.30 -24.68
N LYS A 259 18.38 -9.34 -24.36
CA LYS A 259 17.88 -10.71 -24.20
C LYS A 259 16.80 -10.84 -23.12
N THR A 260 16.97 -10.13 -22.02
CA THR A 260 16.04 -10.21 -20.87
C THR A 260 14.95 -9.14 -20.88
N ALA A 261 15.00 -8.16 -21.79
CA ALA A 261 14.04 -7.06 -21.79
C ALA A 261 12.60 -7.49 -22.13
N GLY A 262 12.44 -8.52 -22.96
CA GLY A 262 11.14 -9.11 -23.28
C GLY A 262 10.50 -9.87 -22.11
N GLU A 263 11.29 -10.25 -21.11
CA GLU A 263 10.85 -10.98 -19.92
C GLU A 263 10.34 -10.04 -18.81
N ARG A 264 10.55 -8.73 -18.97
CA ARG A 264 10.22 -7.72 -17.96
C ARG A 264 8.86 -7.10 -18.21
N ILE A 265 8.19 -6.75 -17.10
CA ILE A 265 7.05 -5.85 -17.14
C ILE A 265 7.59 -4.41 -17.07
N TRP A 266 7.37 -3.65 -18.14
CA TRP A 266 7.81 -2.26 -18.22
C TRP A 266 6.79 -1.29 -17.61
N PRO A 267 7.22 -0.13 -17.11
CA PRO A 267 6.32 0.91 -16.63
C PRO A 267 5.28 1.30 -17.71
N PRO A 268 4.08 1.74 -17.32
CA PRO A 268 3.08 2.21 -18.27
C PRO A 268 3.65 3.24 -19.25
N GLY A 269 3.32 3.08 -20.54
CA GLY A 269 3.82 3.97 -21.60
C GLY A 269 5.16 3.56 -22.20
N PHE A 270 5.82 2.52 -21.67
CA PHE A 270 7.01 1.92 -22.28
C PHE A 270 6.67 0.60 -22.98
N THR A 271 7.23 0.41 -24.18
CA THR A 271 7.07 -0.81 -24.98
C THR A 271 8.42 -1.30 -25.47
N TYR A 272 8.67 -2.59 -25.32
CA TYR A 272 9.87 -3.24 -25.83
C TYR A 272 9.59 -3.90 -27.19
N LYS A 273 10.54 -3.76 -28.11
CA LYS A 273 10.57 -4.44 -29.40
C LYS A 273 11.90 -5.17 -29.56
N ASP A 274 11.83 -6.48 -29.75
CA ASP A 274 12.98 -7.27 -30.20
C ASP A 274 13.31 -6.93 -31.66
N VAL A 275 14.57 -6.58 -31.94
CA VAL A 275 15.04 -6.23 -33.28
C VAL A 275 16.21 -7.09 -33.75
N GLY A 276 16.62 -8.10 -32.97
CA GLY A 276 17.74 -8.97 -33.29
C GLY A 276 18.22 -9.80 -32.10
N PRO A 277 19.13 -10.77 -32.34
CA PRO A 277 19.54 -11.77 -31.34
C PRO A 277 20.19 -11.19 -30.07
N ASP A 278 20.75 -9.99 -30.15
CA ASP A 278 21.39 -9.28 -29.05
C ASP A 278 20.97 -7.80 -29.00
N GLU A 279 19.88 -7.44 -29.69
CA GLU A 279 19.46 -6.05 -29.83
C GLU A 279 17.96 -5.88 -29.63
N GLY A 280 17.59 -4.86 -28.88
CA GLY A 280 16.20 -4.51 -28.61
C GLY A 280 16.01 -3.01 -28.54
N ILE A 281 14.78 -2.55 -28.77
CA ILE A 281 14.42 -1.14 -28.66
C ILE A 281 13.32 -1.00 -27.62
N LEU A 282 13.62 -0.30 -26.54
CA LEU A 282 12.64 0.14 -25.56
C LEU A 282 12.21 1.56 -25.93
N THR A 283 10.91 1.79 -26.13
CA THR A 283 10.36 3.09 -26.53
C THR A 283 9.37 3.58 -25.47
N GLY A 284 9.38 4.88 -25.16
CA GLY A 284 8.39 5.47 -24.26
C GLY A 284 8.32 6.99 -24.38
N LEU A 285 7.39 7.60 -23.63
CA LEU A 285 7.29 9.06 -23.48
C LEU A 285 7.84 9.48 -22.12
N ILE A 286 8.74 10.45 -22.11
CA ILE A 286 9.31 11.00 -20.87
C ILE A 286 9.39 12.53 -20.93
N ALA A 287 9.02 13.20 -19.84
CA ALA A 287 9.13 14.65 -19.73
C ALA A 287 10.50 15.08 -19.19
N ASN A 288 11.09 14.27 -18.31
CA ASN A 288 12.39 14.52 -17.71
C ASN A 288 13.22 13.21 -17.71
N PRO A 289 14.37 13.16 -18.41
CA PRO A 289 15.12 11.92 -18.59
C PRO A 289 15.93 11.49 -17.36
N ALA A 290 16.05 12.31 -16.30
CA ALA A 290 17.00 12.05 -15.21
C ALA A 290 16.86 10.65 -14.55
N ASP A 291 15.64 10.19 -14.27
CA ASP A 291 15.45 8.85 -13.67
C ASP A 291 15.66 7.73 -14.70
N LEU A 292 15.39 8.00 -15.98
CA LEU A 292 15.65 7.06 -17.06
C LEU A 292 17.15 6.93 -17.32
N GLU A 293 17.90 8.03 -17.28
CA GLU A 293 19.37 8.03 -17.37
C GLU A 293 20.01 7.25 -16.23
N LEU A 294 19.48 7.38 -15.01
CA LEU A 294 19.92 6.55 -13.88
C LEU A 294 19.70 5.06 -14.14
N TRP A 295 18.55 4.71 -14.73
CA TRP A 295 18.27 3.33 -15.12
C TRP A 295 19.17 2.84 -16.25
N ILE A 296 19.40 3.65 -17.30
CA ILE A 296 20.34 3.36 -18.40
C ILE A 296 21.75 3.11 -17.84
N ALA A 297 22.21 3.96 -16.92
CA ALA A 297 23.51 3.78 -16.28
C ALA A 297 23.60 2.45 -15.51
N SER A 298 22.50 1.99 -14.90
CA SER A 298 22.44 0.69 -14.22
C SER A 298 22.61 -0.51 -15.15
N CYS A 299 22.37 -0.33 -16.46
CA CYS A 299 22.61 -1.34 -17.49
C CYS A 299 24.09 -1.49 -17.87
N GLN A 300 25.02 -0.76 -17.24
CA GLN A 300 26.48 -0.94 -17.39
C GLN A 300 26.98 -0.85 -18.84
N GLY A 301 26.37 0.02 -19.65
CA GLY A 301 26.74 0.22 -21.05
C GLY A 301 25.93 -0.58 -22.08
N ASP A 302 25.08 -1.51 -21.64
CA ASP A 302 24.17 -2.28 -22.52
C ASP A 302 22.86 -1.54 -22.86
N ALA A 303 22.81 -0.24 -22.57
CA ALA A 303 21.68 0.61 -22.89
C ALA A 303 22.18 1.99 -23.33
N GLU A 304 21.63 2.51 -24.41
CA GLU A 304 21.94 3.83 -24.93
C GLU A 304 20.66 4.51 -25.44
N MET A 305 20.47 5.78 -25.07
CA MET A 305 19.37 6.57 -25.64
C MET A 305 19.74 6.98 -27.07
N ILE A 306 18.92 6.57 -28.04
CA ILE A 306 19.11 6.90 -29.45
C ILE A 306 18.16 8.02 -29.85
N ALA A 307 18.67 8.98 -30.63
CA ALA A 307 17.82 9.98 -31.26
C ALA A 307 16.84 9.28 -32.21
N GLU A 308 15.56 9.68 -32.21
CA GLU A 308 14.64 9.19 -33.23
C GLU A 308 15.19 9.60 -34.61
N GLU A 309 15.50 8.62 -35.45
CA GLU A 309 15.62 8.87 -36.89
C GLU A 309 14.32 9.52 -37.32
N LYS A 310 14.40 10.78 -37.77
CA LYS A 310 13.30 11.42 -38.49
C LYS A 310 12.91 10.44 -39.58
N SER A 311 11.74 9.83 -39.46
CA SER A 311 11.13 8.98 -40.47
C SER A 311 11.23 9.72 -41.81
N THR A 312 12.26 9.41 -42.60
CA THR A 312 12.36 9.79 -43.98
C THR A 312 11.35 8.91 -44.68
N ARG A 313 10.11 9.41 -44.75
CA ARG A 313 9.16 8.97 -45.77
C ARG A 313 9.82 9.24 -47.12
N ARG A 314 10.59 8.27 -47.62
CA ARG A 314 10.76 8.10 -49.06
C ARG A 314 9.38 7.76 -49.60
N ALA A 315 8.62 8.78 -49.96
CA ALA A 315 7.62 8.65 -50.99
C ALA A 315 8.40 8.22 -52.24
N GLY A 316 8.35 6.92 -52.55
CA GLY A 316 8.71 6.44 -53.87
C GLY A 316 7.74 7.09 -54.84
N ALA A 317 8.20 8.13 -55.53
CA ALA A 317 7.65 8.50 -56.81
C ALA A 317 7.89 7.29 -57.74
N GLN A 318 6.83 6.52 -57.97
CA GLN A 318 6.73 5.75 -59.20
C GLN A 318 6.18 6.71 -60.26
N ASP A 319 7.10 7.27 -61.05
CA ASP A 319 6.82 7.70 -62.42
C ASP A 319 7.25 6.56 -63.35
N GLY A 320 6.36 6.14 -64.25
CA GLY A 320 6.63 5.13 -65.30
C GLY A 320 5.51 4.14 -65.49
#